data_AF-E4XA14-F1
#
_entry.id   AF-E4XA14-F1
#
_cell.length_a   1.000
_cell.length_b   1.000
_cell.length_c   1.000
_cell.angle_alpha   90.00
_cell.angle_beta   90.00
_cell.angle_gamma   90.00
#
_symmetry.space_group_name_H-M   'P 1'
#
loop_
_entity.id
_entity.type
_entity.pdbx_description
1 polymer ?
#
loop_
_entity_poly.entity_id
_entity_poly.type
_entity_poly.pdbx_seq_one_letter_code
_entity_poly.pdbx_strand_id
1 'polypeptide(L)'
;MILNTGDEWNFMSVFLANSCWAKKPWWVGITEHETQGPKQPGTLQTIYGKQVEWEPRWEGEEPNDASGEEECIYFEDNYFYDGPCEQKIGFACEKHNFIETCYPKEKPAEIPINYSVHMPDEINGNRDFESAQRFCQSKGEGWDLAVPNSEEEFDLFVKMTNCAPNRVWLGAIYTKDESEGISIFKSAVDGSQGIFERWNQHLKFFMKNPINRSGGEECLRFRGNLMYTSICDRIGKIPGHDGWICEKN
;
A
#
# COMPACT_ATOMS: atom_id res chain seq x y z
N MET A 1 -10.76 3.89 -9.73
CA MET A 1 -9.31 3.76 -9.47
C MET A 1 -8.98 4.66 -8.31
N ILE A 2 -8.21 4.19 -7.34
CA ILE A 2 -7.86 4.92 -6.13
C ILE A 2 -6.38 5.25 -6.25
N LEU A 3 -6.02 6.53 -6.05
CA LEU A 3 -4.62 6.97 -6.12
C LEU A 3 -4.11 7.15 -4.70
N ASN A 4 -3.44 6.10 -4.22
CA ASN A 4 -2.89 5.99 -2.88
C ASN A 4 -1.42 6.43 -2.81
N THR A 5 -0.75 6.63 -3.95
CA THR A 5 0.66 7.05 -3.97
C THR A 5 0.99 8.03 -5.10
N GLY A 6 2.05 8.82 -4.90
CA GLY A 6 2.61 9.65 -5.97
C GLY A 6 3.14 8.85 -7.16
N ASP A 7 3.49 7.56 -6.99
CA ASP A 7 3.87 6.68 -8.10
C ASP A 7 2.64 6.31 -8.97
N GLU A 8 1.48 6.07 -8.36
CA GLU A 8 0.22 5.85 -9.08
C GLU A 8 -0.26 7.13 -9.79
N TRP A 9 -0.10 8.30 -9.16
CA TRP A 9 -0.34 9.59 -9.82
C TRP A 9 0.61 9.82 -11.00
N ASN A 10 1.91 9.52 -10.84
CA ASN A 10 2.89 9.61 -11.93
C ASN A 10 2.54 8.66 -13.07
N PHE A 11 2.07 7.44 -12.77
CA PHE A 11 1.59 6.51 -13.79
C PHE A 11 0.40 7.12 -14.55
N MET A 12 -0.58 7.63 -13.82
CA MET A 12 -1.77 8.23 -14.40
C MET A 12 -1.47 9.43 -15.27
N SER A 13 -0.64 10.34 -14.78
CA SER A 13 -0.21 11.51 -15.55
C SER A 13 0.56 11.08 -16.80
N VAL A 14 1.49 10.14 -16.71
CA VAL A 14 2.22 9.68 -17.92
C VAL A 14 1.30 8.92 -18.89
N PHE A 15 0.43 8.05 -18.41
CA PHE A 15 -0.41 7.20 -19.25
C PHE A 15 -1.59 7.95 -19.86
N LEU A 16 -2.32 8.72 -19.05
CA LEU A 16 -3.45 9.50 -19.53
C LEU A 16 -3.02 10.78 -20.23
N ALA A 17 -2.03 11.53 -19.72
CA ALA A 17 -1.65 12.82 -20.33
C ALA A 17 -1.02 12.67 -21.72
N ASN A 18 -0.39 11.53 -22.01
CA ASN A 18 0.15 11.23 -23.34
C ASN A 18 -0.87 10.55 -24.26
N SER A 19 -2.13 10.45 -23.86
CA SER A 19 -3.20 9.85 -24.64
C SER A 19 -4.24 10.88 -25.07
N CYS A 20 -5.08 10.53 -26.04
CA CYS A 20 -6.23 11.35 -26.43
C CYS A 20 -7.24 11.58 -25.30
N TRP A 21 -7.08 10.88 -24.17
CA TRP A 21 -7.96 10.94 -23.00
C TRP A 21 -7.52 11.96 -21.95
N ALA A 22 -6.33 12.54 -22.09
CA ALA A 22 -5.76 13.54 -21.17
C ALA A 22 -6.71 14.70 -20.85
N LYS A 23 -7.42 15.18 -21.87
CA LYS A 23 -8.30 16.37 -21.83
C LYS A 23 -9.77 16.01 -21.69
N LYS A 24 -10.04 14.83 -21.13
CA LYS A 24 -11.39 14.40 -20.79
C LYS A 24 -11.43 14.22 -19.28
N PRO A 25 -12.53 14.59 -18.62
CA PRO A 25 -12.69 14.34 -17.20
C PRO A 25 -13.02 12.86 -16.95
N TRP A 26 -12.41 12.29 -15.91
CA TRP A 26 -12.63 10.91 -15.49
C TRP A 26 -12.86 10.84 -13.98
N TRP A 27 -13.96 10.20 -13.57
CA TRP A 27 -14.16 9.86 -12.16
C TRP A 27 -13.02 8.99 -11.64
N VAL A 28 -12.49 9.38 -10.46
CA VAL A 28 -11.62 8.54 -9.65
C VAL A 28 -12.40 7.99 -8.46
N GLY A 29 -11.84 7.00 -7.78
CA GLY A 29 -12.47 6.29 -6.67
C GLY A 29 -12.28 7.00 -5.33
N ILE A 30 -12.25 8.33 -5.33
CA ILE A 30 -12.06 9.16 -4.13
C ILE A 30 -13.23 10.14 -4.06
N THR A 31 -13.78 10.30 -2.86
CA THR A 31 -14.78 11.30 -2.51
C THR A 31 -14.19 12.27 -1.51
N GLU A 32 -14.75 13.46 -1.51
CA GLU A 32 -14.49 14.51 -0.53
C GLU A 32 -15.80 14.87 0.17
N HIS A 33 -15.74 15.05 1.49
CA HIS A 33 -16.88 15.50 2.27
C HIS A 33 -16.49 16.71 3.11
N GLU A 34 -17.43 17.63 3.32
CA GLU A 34 -17.25 18.77 4.22
C GLU A 34 -16.11 19.72 3.81
N THR A 35 -16.03 20.11 2.53
CA THR A 35 -15.06 21.09 2.02
C THR A 35 -15.04 22.35 2.90
N GLN A 36 -13.86 22.74 3.38
CA GLN A 36 -13.72 23.84 4.35
C GLN A 36 -13.49 25.20 3.66
N GLY A 37 -13.23 25.18 2.36
CA GLY A 37 -13.01 26.34 1.50
C GLY A 37 -12.02 26.03 0.39
N PRO A 38 -11.70 27.03 -0.46
CA PRO A 38 -10.74 26.87 -1.55
C PRO A 38 -9.41 26.28 -1.08
N LYS A 39 -8.97 25.18 -1.72
CA LYS A 39 -7.75 24.41 -1.36
C LYS A 39 -7.76 23.82 0.04
N GLN A 40 -8.92 23.72 0.68
CA GLN A 40 -9.04 23.16 2.02
C GLN A 40 -9.98 21.98 1.95
N PRO A 41 -9.46 20.82 1.48
CA PRO A 41 -10.28 19.64 1.43
C PRO A 41 -10.80 19.29 2.82
N GLY A 42 -12.04 18.84 2.87
CA GLY A 42 -12.59 18.26 4.10
C GLY A 42 -12.03 16.86 4.35
N THR A 43 -12.91 15.89 4.56
CA THR A 43 -12.53 14.49 4.73
C THR A 43 -12.45 13.79 3.39
N LEU A 44 -11.24 13.34 3.01
CA LEU A 44 -11.04 12.50 1.83
C LEU A 44 -11.19 11.01 2.15
N GLN A 45 -12.02 10.32 1.38
CA GLN A 45 -12.24 8.88 1.50
C GLN A 45 -12.21 8.18 0.16
N THR A 46 -11.80 6.91 0.15
CA THR A 46 -11.99 6.06 -1.01
C THR A 46 -13.46 5.67 -1.13
N ILE A 47 -13.88 5.17 -2.29
CA ILE A 47 -15.21 4.56 -2.50
C ILE A 47 -15.53 3.36 -1.57
N TYR A 48 -14.56 2.92 -0.76
CA TYR A 48 -14.73 1.90 0.28
C TYR A 48 -14.73 2.49 1.70
N GLY A 49 -14.80 3.82 1.85
CA GLY A 49 -14.81 4.51 3.13
C GLY A 49 -13.47 4.47 3.88
N LYS A 50 -12.36 4.23 3.16
CA LYS A 50 -11.01 4.27 3.75
C LYS A 50 -10.44 5.68 3.65
N GLN A 51 -9.72 6.12 4.67
CA GLN A 51 -8.97 7.39 4.60
C GLN A 51 -7.90 7.30 3.50
N VAL A 52 -7.80 8.35 2.69
CA VAL A 52 -6.78 8.44 1.65
C VAL A 52 -5.41 8.74 2.28
N GLU A 53 -4.38 7.99 1.91
CA GLU A 53 -3.00 8.15 2.44
C GLU A 53 -2.16 9.17 1.66
N TRP A 54 -2.75 9.78 0.63
CA TRP A 54 -2.11 10.71 -0.30
C TRP A 54 -3.04 11.88 -0.61
N GLU A 55 -2.46 13.07 -0.76
CA GLU A 55 -3.22 14.28 -1.03
C GLU A 55 -3.34 14.50 -2.55
N PRO A 56 -4.57 14.59 -3.09
CA PRO A 56 -4.79 14.93 -4.50
C PRO A 56 -4.08 16.23 -4.89
N ARG A 57 -3.51 16.24 -6.10
CA ARG A 57 -2.94 17.44 -6.68
C ARG A 57 -4.04 18.30 -7.31
N TRP A 58 -4.71 19.07 -6.48
CA TRP A 58 -5.78 19.99 -6.89
C TRP A 58 -5.30 21.03 -7.90
N GLU A 59 -6.18 21.41 -8.84
CA GLU A 59 -5.94 22.56 -9.73
C GLU A 59 -6.43 23.85 -9.09
N GLY A 60 -5.78 24.96 -9.41
CA GLY A 60 -6.41 26.27 -9.23
C GLY A 60 -6.79 26.53 -7.78
N GLU A 61 -8.08 26.65 -7.48
CA GLU A 61 -8.66 26.85 -6.14
C GLU A 61 -9.43 25.61 -5.63
N GLU A 62 -9.33 24.47 -6.32
CA GLU A 62 -9.98 23.22 -5.90
C GLU A 62 -9.34 22.66 -4.60
N PRO A 63 -10.10 21.90 -3.81
CA PRO A 63 -11.55 21.78 -3.89
C PRO A 63 -12.24 23.05 -3.40
N ASN A 64 -13.45 23.35 -3.87
CA ASN A 64 -14.12 24.61 -3.53
C ASN A 64 -15.65 24.57 -3.46
N ASP A 65 -16.33 23.47 -3.80
CA ASP A 65 -17.80 23.41 -3.81
C ASP A 65 -18.45 24.58 -4.60
N ALA A 66 -17.80 25.09 -5.65
CA ALA A 66 -18.26 26.23 -6.43
C ALA A 66 -19.63 26.00 -7.09
N SER A 67 -19.99 24.75 -7.36
CA SER A 67 -21.30 24.39 -7.95
C SER A 67 -22.33 23.89 -6.92
N GLY A 68 -22.06 24.00 -5.62
CA GLY A 68 -22.88 23.41 -4.57
C GLY A 68 -22.15 22.22 -3.93
N GLU A 69 -22.86 21.13 -3.63
CA GLU A 69 -22.23 19.94 -3.06
C GLU A 69 -21.44 19.18 -4.15
N GLU A 70 -20.10 19.21 -4.06
CA GLU A 70 -19.18 18.63 -5.05
C GLU A 70 -18.40 17.44 -4.47
N GLU A 71 -19.10 16.45 -3.91
CA GLU A 71 -18.43 15.39 -3.12
C GLU A 71 -17.61 14.36 -3.94
N CYS A 72 -17.64 14.40 -5.27
CA CYS A 72 -16.96 13.42 -6.11
C CYS A 72 -15.73 14.03 -6.79
N ILE A 73 -14.61 13.30 -6.77
CA ILE A 73 -13.36 13.77 -7.37
C ILE A 73 -13.19 13.19 -8.78
N TYR A 74 -12.85 14.04 -9.74
CA TYR A 74 -12.42 13.64 -11.08
C TYR A 74 -11.02 14.15 -11.41
N PHE A 75 -10.41 13.48 -12.39
CA PHE A 75 -9.09 13.81 -12.92
C PHE A 75 -9.21 14.36 -14.35
N GLU A 76 -8.58 15.50 -14.61
CA GLU A 76 -8.49 16.13 -15.92
C GLU A 76 -7.18 16.91 -16.05
N ASP A 77 -6.52 16.83 -17.21
CA ASP A 77 -5.31 17.59 -17.55
C ASP A 77 -4.17 17.56 -16.50
N ASN A 78 -4.00 16.40 -15.83
CA ASN A 78 -3.03 16.16 -14.73
C ASN A 78 -3.39 16.68 -13.34
N TYR A 79 -4.61 17.17 -13.16
CA TYR A 79 -5.07 17.71 -11.90
C TYR A 79 -6.36 17.05 -11.44
N PHE A 80 -6.68 17.28 -10.17
CA PHE A 80 -7.92 16.85 -9.54
C PHE A 80 -8.85 18.03 -9.33
N TYR A 81 -10.12 17.71 -9.41
CA TYR A 81 -11.24 18.61 -9.23
C TYR A 81 -12.32 17.86 -8.47
N ASP A 82 -13.00 18.56 -7.58
CA ASP A 82 -14.27 18.16 -7.01
C ASP A 82 -15.40 18.51 -7.99
N GLY A 83 -16.50 17.76 -7.95
CA GLY A 83 -17.65 18.01 -8.80
C GLY A 83 -18.90 17.25 -8.35
N PRO A 84 -20.08 17.61 -8.89
CA PRO A 84 -21.33 16.95 -8.53
C PRO A 84 -21.31 15.48 -8.98
N CYS A 85 -21.60 14.56 -8.07
CA CYS A 85 -21.52 13.13 -8.32
C CYS A 85 -22.45 12.64 -9.45
N GLU A 86 -23.51 13.38 -9.77
CA GLU A 86 -24.45 13.06 -10.86
C GLU A 86 -23.89 13.35 -12.26
N GLN A 87 -22.73 14.00 -12.36
CA GLN A 87 -22.14 14.36 -13.63
C GLN A 87 -21.80 13.10 -14.46
N LYS A 88 -22.15 13.15 -15.74
CA LYS A 88 -21.97 12.04 -16.69
C LYS A 88 -20.64 12.19 -17.44
N ILE A 89 -19.57 11.69 -16.83
CA ILE A 89 -18.22 11.66 -17.41
C ILE A 89 -17.67 10.23 -17.49
N GLY A 90 -16.47 10.08 -18.05
CA GLY A 90 -15.78 8.79 -18.07
C GLY A 90 -15.37 8.35 -16.67
N PHE A 91 -14.92 7.11 -16.52
CA PHE A 91 -14.37 6.60 -15.27
C PHE A 91 -13.19 5.67 -15.54
N ALA A 92 -12.26 5.60 -14.58
CA ALA A 92 -11.13 4.68 -14.61
C ALA A 92 -11.34 3.53 -13.61
N CYS A 93 -11.37 2.29 -14.08
CA CYS A 93 -11.43 1.11 -13.22
C CYS A 93 -10.03 0.62 -12.85
N GLU A 94 -9.92 0.12 -11.62
CA GLU A 94 -8.75 -0.57 -11.13
C GLU A 94 -9.22 -1.80 -10.36
N LYS A 95 -8.49 -2.91 -10.46
CA LYS A 95 -8.65 -3.98 -9.47
C LYS A 95 -8.00 -3.46 -8.19
N HIS A 96 -8.62 -3.59 -7.02
CA HIS A 96 -8.04 -3.08 -5.77
C HIS A 96 -7.38 -4.17 -4.93
N ASN A 97 -6.42 -3.78 -4.11
CA ASN A 97 -5.84 -4.64 -3.09
C ASN A 97 -6.94 -4.99 -2.06
N PHE A 98 -6.90 -6.21 -1.50
CA PHE A 98 -7.87 -6.67 -0.50
C PHE A 98 -8.09 -5.67 0.64
N ILE A 99 -7.05 -4.93 1.05
CA ILE A 99 -7.12 -3.95 2.13
C ILE A 99 -8.18 -2.87 1.93
N GLU A 100 -8.44 -2.47 0.68
CA GLU A 100 -9.43 -1.44 0.36
C GLU A 100 -10.84 -1.93 0.70
N THR A 101 -11.12 -3.20 0.43
CA THR A 101 -12.45 -3.80 0.59
C THR A 101 -12.69 -4.45 1.95
N CYS A 102 -11.66 -4.59 2.77
CA CYS A 102 -11.73 -5.39 3.98
C CYS A 102 -11.90 -4.54 5.24
N TYR A 103 -12.58 -5.10 6.25
CA TYR A 103 -12.90 -4.41 7.49
C TYR A 103 -12.36 -5.19 8.68
N PRO A 104 -11.74 -4.51 9.67
CA PRO A 104 -11.29 -5.18 10.89
C PRO A 104 -12.46 -5.89 11.56
N LYS A 105 -12.24 -7.15 11.94
CA LYS A 105 -13.22 -7.92 12.72
C LYS A 105 -13.04 -7.58 14.19
N GLU A 106 -14.15 -7.42 14.92
CA GLU A 106 -14.15 -7.21 16.38
C GLU A 106 -13.41 -8.32 17.13
N LYS A 107 -13.57 -9.56 16.66
CA LYS A 107 -12.82 -10.72 17.11
C LYS A 107 -11.81 -11.12 16.02
N PRO A 108 -10.51 -10.81 16.19
CA PRO A 108 -9.47 -11.23 15.26
C PRO A 108 -9.42 -12.76 15.12
N ALA A 109 -8.81 -13.22 14.02
CA ALA A 109 -8.53 -14.65 13.85
C ALA A 109 -7.65 -15.16 15.00
N GLU A 110 -7.86 -16.42 15.39
CA GLU A 110 -6.96 -17.07 16.35
C GLU A 110 -5.57 -17.20 15.70
N ILE A 111 -4.57 -16.64 16.37
CA ILE A 111 -3.18 -16.67 15.93
C ILE A 111 -2.58 -17.98 16.45
N PRO A 112 -2.04 -18.85 15.58
CA PRO A 112 -1.40 -20.07 16.05
C PRO A 112 -0.20 -19.76 16.94
N ILE A 113 0.11 -20.65 17.89
CA ILE A 113 1.11 -20.41 18.94
C ILE A 113 2.54 -20.15 18.42
N ASN A 114 2.84 -20.62 17.21
CA ASN A 114 4.12 -20.39 16.53
C ASN A 114 4.17 -19.07 15.77
N TYR A 115 3.11 -18.25 15.79
CA TYR A 115 3.11 -16.92 15.19
C TYR A 115 2.79 -15.83 16.20
N SER A 116 3.20 -14.61 15.88
CA SER A 116 2.75 -13.42 16.59
C SER A 116 2.89 -12.20 15.71
N VAL A 117 1.83 -11.38 15.68
CA VAL A 117 1.79 -10.12 14.95
C VAL A 117 2.14 -8.97 15.88
N HIS A 118 2.97 -8.04 15.40
CA HIS A 118 3.28 -6.81 16.12
C HIS A 118 3.04 -5.59 15.23
N MET A 119 2.24 -4.65 15.73
CA MET A 119 1.84 -3.41 15.04
C MET A 119 2.07 -2.24 16.00
N PRO A 120 3.28 -1.64 16.02
CA PRO A 120 3.59 -0.56 16.94
C PRO A 120 2.96 0.77 16.50
N ASP A 121 2.28 1.44 17.42
CA ASP A 121 1.64 2.74 17.20
C ASP A 121 2.60 3.94 17.34
N GLU A 122 3.86 3.71 17.71
CA GLU A 122 4.81 4.79 17.99
C GLU A 122 5.51 5.31 16.71
N ILE A 123 5.45 6.64 16.49
CA ILE A 123 6.09 7.33 15.36
C ILE A 123 7.62 7.12 15.35
N ASN A 124 8.24 7.17 16.52
CA ASN A 124 9.69 7.04 16.72
C ASN A 124 10.13 5.60 16.98
N GLY A 125 9.23 4.62 16.83
CA GLY A 125 9.61 3.22 16.95
C GLY A 125 10.60 2.85 15.86
N ASN A 126 11.63 2.07 16.22
CA ASN A 126 12.51 1.41 15.27
C ASN A 126 11.69 0.37 14.48
N ARG A 127 11.03 0.82 13.42
CA ARG A 127 10.07 0.06 12.58
C ARG A 127 10.68 -0.41 11.25
N ASP A 128 11.99 -0.28 11.10
CA ASP A 128 12.76 -0.86 9.99
C ASP A 128 12.80 -2.40 10.08
N PHE A 129 13.26 -3.01 8.98
CA PHE A 129 13.35 -4.46 8.87
C PHE A 129 14.23 -5.08 9.95
N GLU A 130 15.42 -4.50 10.19
CA GLU A 130 16.39 -5.06 11.15
C GLU A 130 15.82 -5.06 12.57
N SER A 131 15.09 -4.02 12.93
CA SER A 131 14.47 -3.87 14.24
C SER A 131 13.27 -4.79 14.42
N ALA A 132 12.47 -4.99 13.36
CA ALA A 132 11.44 -6.02 13.33
C ALA A 132 12.04 -7.43 13.51
N GLN A 133 13.16 -7.71 12.86
CA GLN A 133 13.87 -8.99 12.99
C GLN A 133 14.40 -9.21 14.41
N ARG A 134 15.13 -8.22 14.95
CA ARG A 134 15.65 -8.26 16.33
C ARG A 134 14.53 -8.44 17.35
N PHE A 135 13.36 -7.81 17.13
CA PHE A 135 12.19 -8.02 17.98
C PHE A 135 11.75 -9.48 17.98
N CYS A 136 11.63 -10.11 16.81
CA CYS A 136 11.23 -11.51 16.73
C CYS A 136 12.26 -12.42 17.42
N GLN A 137 13.55 -12.23 17.14
CA GLN A 137 14.63 -13.00 17.77
C GLN A 137 14.69 -12.84 19.29
N SER A 138 14.29 -11.67 19.82
CA SER A 138 14.24 -11.41 21.27
C SER A 138 13.19 -12.26 22.00
N LYS A 139 12.23 -12.88 21.29
CA LYS A 139 11.25 -13.78 21.87
C LYS A 139 11.83 -15.13 22.29
N GLY A 140 13.04 -15.45 21.84
CA GLY A 140 13.77 -16.66 22.21
C GLY A 140 14.15 -17.52 21.01
N GLU A 141 14.75 -18.67 21.32
CA GLU A 141 15.24 -19.61 20.31
C GLU A 141 14.12 -20.08 19.36
N GLY A 142 14.45 -20.11 18.07
CA GLY A 142 13.56 -20.49 16.98
C GLY A 142 12.69 -19.35 16.43
N TRP A 143 12.62 -18.18 17.10
CA TRP A 143 11.83 -17.06 16.61
C TRP A 143 12.60 -16.16 15.64
N ASP A 144 12.00 -15.87 14.49
CA ASP A 144 12.48 -14.85 13.53
C ASP A 144 11.27 -14.22 12.79
N LEU A 145 11.50 -13.39 11.79
CA LEU A 145 10.45 -12.90 10.90
C LEU A 145 9.81 -14.06 10.13
N ALA A 146 8.49 -14.01 10.00
CA ALA A 146 7.75 -15.05 9.30
C ALA A 146 8.08 -15.11 7.81
N VAL A 147 8.19 -16.32 7.27
CA VAL A 147 8.52 -16.57 5.86
C VAL A 147 7.31 -17.24 5.21
N PRO A 148 6.72 -16.67 4.14
CA PRO A 148 5.56 -17.28 3.50
C PRO A 148 6.03 -18.45 2.64
N ASN A 149 6.06 -19.67 3.18
CA ASN A 149 6.50 -20.87 2.47
C ASN A 149 5.40 -21.47 1.58
N SER A 150 4.14 -21.11 1.81
CA SER A 150 2.98 -21.57 1.02
C SER A 150 1.91 -20.50 0.84
N GLU A 151 0.97 -20.74 -0.07
CA GLU A 151 -0.19 -19.86 -0.27
C GLU A 151 -1.09 -19.82 0.97
N GLU A 152 -1.32 -20.98 1.60
CA GLU A 152 -2.16 -21.12 2.78
C GLU A 152 -1.59 -20.37 3.99
N GLU A 153 -0.27 -20.43 4.14
CA GLU A 153 0.46 -19.69 5.17
C GLU A 153 0.40 -18.18 4.93
N PHE A 154 0.58 -17.74 3.69
CA PHE A 154 0.41 -16.32 3.38
C PHE A 154 -1.03 -15.85 3.62
N ASP A 155 -2.03 -16.66 3.29
CA ASP A 155 -3.43 -16.36 3.60
C ASP A 155 -3.69 -16.30 5.11
N LEU A 156 -2.96 -17.08 5.92
CA LEU A 156 -2.96 -16.94 7.37
C LEU A 156 -2.37 -15.58 7.78
N PHE A 157 -1.25 -15.14 7.19
CA PHE A 157 -0.66 -13.83 7.47
C PHE A 157 -1.64 -12.70 7.21
N VAL A 158 -2.32 -12.73 6.05
CA VAL A 158 -3.38 -11.78 5.71
C VAL A 158 -4.50 -11.77 6.77
N LYS A 159 -4.97 -12.95 7.22
CA LYS A 159 -6.00 -13.03 8.28
C LYS A 159 -5.51 -12.48 9.63
N MET A 160 -4.28 -12.78 10.03
CA MET A 160 -3.72 -12.34 11.31
C MET A 160 -3.55 -10.82 11.41
N THR A 161 -3.34 -10.14 10.28
CA THR A 161 -3.29 -8.67 10.24
C THR A 161 -4.65 -8.00 10.44
N ASN A 162 -5.76 -8.76 10.38
CA ASN A 162 -7.13 -8.27 10.62
C ASN A 162 -7.45 -6.94 9.93
N CYS A 163 -7.10 -6.81 8.64
CA CYS A 163 -7.36 -5.58 7.86
C CYS A 163 -6.67 -4.33 8.39
N ALA A 164 -5.58 -4.48 9.14
CA ALA A 164 -4.74 -3.36 9.48
C ALA A 164 -4.24 -2.69 8.17
N PRO A 165 -4.28 -1.36 8.04
CA PRO A 165 -3.81 -0.63 6.85
C PRO A 165 -2.30 -0.78 6.60
N ASN A 166 -1.64 -1.53 7.48
CA ASN A 166 -0.22 -1.54 7.72
C ASN A 166 0.54 -2.29 6.63
N ARG A 167 1.79 -1.88 6.48
CA ARG A 167 2.81 -2.56 5.71
C ARG A 167 3.54 -3.50 6.66
N VAL A 168 3.61 -4.76 6.30
CA VAL A 168 4.06 -5.80 7.23
C VAL A 168 5.33 -6.43 6.70
N TRP A 169 6.42 -6.36 7.48
CA TRP A 169 7.69 -7.03 7.17
C TRP A 169 7.58 -8.54 7.25
N LEU A 170 8.25 -9.22 6.33
CA LEU A 170 8.40 -10.68 6.26
C LEU A 170 9.88 -11.04 6.12
N GLY A 171 10.24 -12.26 6.49
CA GLY A 171 11.62 -12.75 6.61
C GLY A 171 12.32 -13.12 5.30
N ALA A 172 12.02 -12.45 4.19
CA ALA A 172 12.68 -12.69 2.91
C ALA A 172 13.52 -11.50 2.46
N ILE A 173 14.72 -11.81 1.98
CA ILE A 173 15.71 -10.85 1.50
C ILE A 173 15.95 -11.11 0.01
N TYR A 174 16.01 -10.01 -0.73
CA TYR A 174 16.29 -9.94 -2.14
C TYR A 174 17.59 -9.17 -2.37
N THR A 175 18.14 -9.27 -3.57
CA THR A 175 19.28 -8.45 -4.00
C THR A 175 19.06 -7.93 -5.42
N LYS A 176 19.83 -6.92 -5.82
CA LYS A 176 19.69 -6.29 -7.13
C LYS A 176 20.11 -7.24 -8.25
N ASP A 177 19.26 -7.39 -9.25
CA ASP A 177 19.68 -7.84 -10.57
C ASP A 177 20.24 -6.65 -11.35
N GLU A 178 21.54 -6.70 -11.66
CA GLU A 178 22.24 -5.64 -12.38
C GLU A 178 21.76 -5.49 -13.84
N SER A 179 21.05 -6.50 -14.38
CA SER A 179 20.65 -6.57 -15.80
C SER A 179 19.22 -6.11 -16.07
N GLU A 180 18.29 -6.28 -15.12
CA GLU A 180 16.85 -6.07 -15.37
C GLU A 180 16.19 -5.04 -14.44
N GLY A 181 16.91 -4.43 -13.48
CA GLY A 181 16.32 -3.45 -12.54
C GLY A 181 15.26 -4.07 -11.60
N ILE A 182 15.25 -5.40 -11.53
CA ILE A 182 14.45 -6.21 -10.64
C ILE A 182 15.30 -6.65 -9.44
N SER A 183 14.63 -7.10 -8.40
CA SER A 183 15.23 -7.75 -7.25
C SER A 183 15.09 -9.26 -7.42
N ILE A 184 16.14 -10.03 -7.12
CA ILE A 184 16.15 -11.50 -7.15
C ILE A 184 16.19 -12.03 -5.72
N PHE A 185 15.47 -13.11 -5.46
CA PHE A 185 15.47 -13.74 -4.15
C PHE A 185 16.89 -14.16 -3.76
N LYS A 186 17.32 -13.78 -2.55
CA LYS A 186 18.66 -14.06 -2.04
C LYS A 186 18.62 -15.11 -0.94
N SER A 187 17.74 -14.91 0.04
CA SER A 187 17.67 -15.77 1.23
C SER A 187 16.39 -15.49 2.01
N ALA A 188 15.97 -16.48 2.81
CA ALA A 188 14.96 -16.32 3.85
C ALA A 188 15.57 -16.59 5.24
N VAL A 189 15.04 -15.96 6.28
CA VAL A 189 15.58 -16.05 7.65
C VAL A 189 15.39 -17.44 8.28
N ASP A 190 14.44 -18.22 7.78
CA ASP A 190 14.21 -19.62 8.13
C ASP A 190 15.13 -20.61 7.38
N GLY A 191 15.96 -20.12 6.44
CA GLY A 191 16.83 -20.92 5.60
C GLY A 191 16.16 -21.50 4.34
N SER A 192 14.89 -21.17 4.08
CA SER A 192 14.16 -21.62 2.89
C SER A 192 14.82 -21.14 1.60
N GLN A 193 14.79 -22.00 0.58
CA GLN A 193 15.43 -21.75 -0.73
C GLN A 193 14.54 -20.96 -1.70
N GLY A 194 13.34 -20.58 -1.24
CA GLY A 194 12.36 -19.79 -1.97
C GLY A 194 11.17 -19.51 -1.06
N ILE A 195 10.23 -18.71 -1.55
CA ILE A 195 9.01 -18.37 -0.84
C ILE A 195 7.80 -18.48 -1.79
N PHE A 196 6.61 -18.56 -1.23
CA PHE A 196 5.39 -18.24 -1.94
C PHE A 196 5.37 -16.73 -2.26
N GLU A 197 5.00 -16.40 -3.49
CA GLU A 197 5.01 -15.03 -3.99
C GLU A 197 3.64 -14.63 -4.54
N ARG A 198 3.09 -13.53 -4.01
CA ARG A 198 1.85 -12.91 -4.52
C ARG A 198 2.06 -11.42 -4.73
N TRP A 199 2.72 -11.07 -5.83
CA TRP A 199 3.23 -9.72 -6.09
C TRP A 199 2.17 -8.65 -6.33
N ASN A 200 2.41 -7.46 -5.79
CA ASN A 200 1.61 -6.27 -6.00
C ASN A 200 1.84 -5.65 -7.38
N GLN A 201 0.95 -5.92 -8.32
CA GLN A 201 1.02 -5.38 -9.68
C GLN A 201 0.57 -3.91 -9.79
N HIS A 202 0.04 -3.30 -8.73
CA HIS A 202 -0.67 -2.02 -8.79
C HIS A 202 0.27 -0.82 -8.67
N LEU A 203 1.33 -0.96 -7.87
CA LEU A 203 2.18 0.19 -7.56
C LEU A 203 3.03 0.64 -8.75
N LYS A 204 3.30 -0.24 -9.73
CA LYS A 204 4.37 -0.04 -10.73
C LYS A 204 4.13 -0.82 -12.05
N PHE A 205 3.12 -0.43 -12.82
CA PHE A 205 2.68 -1.02 -14.11
C PHE A 205 3.79 -1.37 -15.13
N PHE A 206 4.91 -0.63 -15.13
CA PHE A 206 6.01 -0.82 -16.10
C PHE A 206 7.19 -1.64 -15.56
N MET A 207 7.17 -2.05 -14.28
CA MET A 207 8.24 -2.81 -13.67
C MET A 207 7.74 -4.18 -13.23
N LYS A 208 8.53 -5.22 -13.52
CA LYS A 208 8.30 -6.54 -12.93
C LYS A 208 8.65 -6.46 -11.45
N ASN A 209 7.77 -6.99 -10.60
CA ASN A 209 8.19 -7.37 -9.26
C ASN A 209 9.04 -8.64 -9.33
N PRO A 210 10.01 -8.81 -8.41
CA PRO A 210 10.39 -7.88 -7.34
C PRO A 210 11.15 -6.66 -7.88
N ILE A 211 10.99 -5.47 -7.30
CA ILE A 211 11.48 -4.20 -7.91
C ILE A 211 12.77 -3.73 -7.23
N ASN A 212 13.70 -3.13 -7.99
CA ASN A 212 14.91 -2.47 -7.47
C ASN A 212 15.19 -1.11 -8.17
N ARG A 213 14.24 -0.17 -8.07
CA ARG A 213 14.24 1.11 -8.81
C ARG A 213 15.34 2.05 -8.33
N SER A 214 15.56 2.10 -7.02
CA SER A 214 16.40 3.13 -6.39
C SER A 214 17.79 2.59 -6.03
N GLY A 215 18.00 1.28 -6.17
CA GLY A 215 19.06 0.59 -5.46
C GLY A 215 18.66 0.41 -3.99
N GLY A 216 18.49 -0.83 -3.56
CA GLY A 216 18.32 -1.16 -2.14
C GLY A 216 16.90 -1.58 -1.73
N GLU A 217 15.96 -1.77 -2.66
CA GLU A 217 14.70 -2.46 -2.37
C GLU A 217 14.91 -3.98 -2.18
N GLU A 218 15.48 -4.36 -1.03
CA GLU A 218 15.97 -5.70 -0.72
C GLU A 218 15.10 -6.45 0.30
N CYS A 219 14.20 -5.77 1.01
CA CYS A 219 13.41 -6.40 2.06
C CYS A 219 11.94 -6.59 1.66
N LEU A 220 11.35 -7.73 2.02
CA LEU A 220 9.97 -8.08 1.65
C LEU A 220 8.95 -7.49 2.62
N ARG A 221 7.91 -6.88 2.05
CA ARG A 221 6.69 -6.50 2.77
C ARG A 221 5.46 -7.05 2.08
N PHE A 222 4.36 -7.10 2.80
CA PHE A 222 3.04 -7.14 2.19
C PHE A 222 2.12 -6.05 2.76
N ARG A 223 1.07 -5.72 1.99
CA ARG A 223 -0.04 -4.86 2.40
C ARG A 223 -1.32 -5.48 1.87
N GLY A 224 -2.33 -5.63 2.72
CA GLY A 224 -3.53 -6.39 2.37
C GLY A 224 -3.18 -7.82 2.00
N ASN A 225 -3.32 -8.21 0.74
CA ASN A 225 -2.97 -9.54 0.25
C ASN A 225 -1.89 -9.54 -0.84
N LEU A 226 -1.12 -8.46 -0.99
CA LEU A 226 -0.10 -8.35 -2.04
C LEU A 226 1.27 -7.98 -1.46
N MET A 227 2.30 -8.61 -2.02
CA MET A 227 3.70 -8.47 -1.63
C MET A 227 4.43 -7.43 -2.48
N TYR A 228 5.46 -6.80 -1.93
CA TYR A 228 6.34 -5.90 -2.65
C TYR A 228 7.69 -5.76 -1.93
N THR A 229 8.74 -5.47 -2.67
CA THR A 229 10.05 -5.14 -2.09
C THR A 229 10.09 -3.68 -1.63
N SER A 230 10.83 -3.43 -0.56
CA SER A 230 11.03 -2.10 0.03
C SER A 230 12.47 -1.96 0.48
N ILE A 231 12.92 -0.70 0.56
CA ILE A 231 14.18 -0.36 1.24
C ILE A 231 14.06 -0.78 2.70
N CYS A 232 15.02 -1.55 3.20
CA CYS A 232 14.99 -2.19 4.52
C CYS A 232 14.85 -1.18 5.67
N ASP A 233 15.48 -0.01 5.55
CA ASP A 233 15.46 1.05 6.56
C ASP A 233 14.25 1.98 6.41
N ARG A 234 13.29 1.65 5.54
CA ARG A 234 12.14 2.51 5.27
C ARG A 234 11.17 2.49 6.45
N ILE A 235 11.03 3.64 7.10
CA ILE A 235 10.02 3.86 8.14
C ILE A 235 8.87 4.71 7.58
N GLY A 236 7.65 4.31 7.89
CA GLY A 236 6.44 5.03 7.55
C GLY A 236 6.28 6.32 8.28
N LYS A 237 5.82 7.33 7.54
CA LYS A 237 5.48 8.64 8.09
C LYS A 237 4.25 8.61 8.99
N ILE A 238 3.37 7.62 8.82
CA ILE A 238 2.16 7.45 9.63
C ILE A 238 2.46 6.43 10.75
N PRO A 239 2.27 6.78 12.04
CA PRO A 239 2.34 5.81 13.15
C PRO A 239 1.35 4.68 12.95
N GLY A 240 1.65 3.48 13.46
CA GLY A 240 0.79 2.31 13.29
C GLY A 240 0.90 1.64 11.92
N HIS A 241 1.31 2.34 10.84
CA HIS A 241 1.29 1.81 9.47
C HIS A 241 2.43 0.85 9.09
N ASP A 242 3.35 0.52 9.99
CA ASP A 242 4.39 -0.49 9.75
C ASP A 242 4.41 -1.49 10.90
N GLY A 243 4.34 -2.78 10.57
CA GLY A 243 4.43 -3.86 11.54
C GLY A 243 5.16 -5.07 10.97
N TRP A 244 5.08 -6.19 11.67
CA TRP A 244 5.75 -7.43 11.29
C TRP A 244 5.06 -8.65 11.88
N ILE A 245 5.33 -9.80 11.28
CA ILE A 245 4.91 -11.10 11.80
C ILE A 245 6.17 -11.86 12.20
N CYS A 246 6.17 -12.37 13.43
CA CYS A 246 7.17 -13.31 13.89
C CYS A 246 6.65 -14.73 13.75
N GLU A 247 7.55 -15.65 13.43
CA GLU A 247 7.32 -17.08 13.33
C GLU A 247 8.34 -17.82 14.16
N LYS A 248 7.93 -18.95 14.75
CA LYS A 248 8.81 -19.89 15.44
C LYS A 248 9.00 -21.15 14.59
N ASN A 249 10.23 -21.39 14.17
CA ASN A 249 10.67 -22.57 13.41
C ASN A 249 11.18 -23.71 14.31
#